data_AF-A0A3S0GKG9-F1
#
_entry.id   AF-A0A3S0GKG9-F1
#
_cell.length_a   1.000
_cell.length_b   1.000
_cell.length_c   1.000
_cell.angle_alpha   90.00
_cell.angle_beta   90.00
_cell.angle_gamma   90.00
#
_symmetry.space_group_name_H-M   'P 1'
#
loop_
_entity.id
_entity.type
_entity.pdbx_description
1 polymer ?
#
loop_
_entity_poly.entity_id
_entity_poly.type
_entity_poly.pdbx_seq_one_letter_code
_entity_poly.pdbx_strand_id
1 'polypeptide(L)'
;MARSRTASLKGAGSSSGVLMIDRLFSSATTGPGPSPADLAHMAEAVRLMRQTGVIDKTGGPFGAVIVRRAEVLAACGNSVLGDNDPTAHAEINAIRMACKKVGSPHLDGAAMFTSCECCPMCYAAARWAHIGKIYFAASWADYADLFDDSSIGRDMLKPLTQRSIRVAQLMRAEAVEVWREYRALSERDPY
;
A
#
# COMPACT_ATOMS: atom_id res chain seq x y z
N MET A 1 39.72 57.26 -8.97
CA MET A 1 39.38 57.27 -10.41
C MET A 1 39.21 55.81 -10.83
N ALA A 2 38.18 55.30 -11.50
CA ALA A 2 36.89 55.79 -11.96
C ALA A 2 35.98 54.53 -12.06
N ARG A 3 34.67 54.73 -11.93
CA ARG A 3 33.62 53.69 -11.93
C ARG A 3 33.43 53.10 -13.34
N SER A 4 32.99 51.85 -13.42
CA SER A 4 32.07 51.40 -14.48
C SER A 4 31.09 50.38 -13.92
N ARG A 5 29.80 50.70 -14.07
CA ARG A 5 28.65 49.84 -13.84
C ARG A 5 28.23 49.26 -15.18
N THR A 6 27.84 47.99 -15.22
CA THR A 6 26.80 47.51 -16.13
C THR A 6 25.85 46.60 -15.36
N ALA A 7 24.57 46.79 -15.64
CA ALA A 7 23.44 46.20 -14.95
C ALA A 7 22.78 45.13 -15.82
N SER A 8 22.12 44.20 -15.12
CA SER A 8 20.83 43.59 -15.46
C SER A 8 20.72 42.76 -16.75
N LEU A 9 20.51 41.45 -16.56
CA LEU A 9 19.50 40.70 -17.30
C LEU A 9 18.59 39.97 -16.32
N LYS A 10 17.34 40.46 -16.24
CA LYS A 10 16.19 39.75 -15.68
C LYS A 10 15.82 38.63 -16.65
N GLY A 11 15.76 37.39 -16.18
CA GLY A 11 15.11 36.27 -16.85
C GLY A 11 13.87 35.88 -16.07
N ALA A 12 12.70 36.11 -16.66
CA ALA A 12 11.39 35.71 -16.18
C ALA A 12 11.05 34.28 -16.65
N GLY A 13 10.18 33.59 -15.90
CA GLY A 13 9.53 32.34 -16.29
C GLY A 13 10.14 31.12 -15.59
N SER A 14 9.41 30.22 -14.95
CA SER A 14 7.97 29.98 -14.90
C SER A 14 7.66 29.29 -13.56
N SER A 15 6.80 29.88 -12.74
CA SER A 15 6.29 29.28 -11.49
C SER A 15 5.14 28.30 -11.73
N SER A 16 5.09 27.67 -12.91
CA SER A 16 3.95 26.84 -13.33
C SER A 16 4.09 25.34 -13.02
N GLY A 17 5.16 24.92 -12.33
CA GLY A 17 5.42 23.49 -12.06
C GLY A 17 4.83 22.93 -10.78
N VAL A 18 4.46 23.76 -9.80
CA VAL A 18 4.04 23.30 -8.46
C VAL A 18 2.50 23.21 -8.33
N LEU A 19 1.75 23.83 -9.24
CA LEU A 19 0.28 23.92 -9.18
C LEU A 19 -0.48 22.81 -9.93
N MET A 20 0.21 21.83 -10.53
CA MET A 20 -0.42 20.76 -11.32
C MET A 20 -0.55 19.40 -10.62
N ILE A 21 0.10 19.19 -9.46
CA ILE A 21 0.01 17.91 -8.73
C ILE A 21 -1.08 17.96 -7.64
N ASP A 22 -1.42 19.13 -7.12
CA ASP A 22 -2.49 19.31 -6.11
C ASP A 22 -3.92 19.16 -6.67
N ARG A 23 -4.09 18.94 -7.98
CA ARG A 23 -5.41 18.89 -8.63
C ARG A 23 -5.96 17.48 -8.91
N LEU A 24 -5.25 16.41 -8.50
CA LEU A 24 -5.74 15.04 -8.69
C LEU A 24 -6.50 14.45 -7.49
N PHE A 25 -6.57 15.15 -6.35
CA PHE A 25 -7.39 14.75 -5.20
C PHE A 25 -8.63 15.63 -4.96
N SER A 26 -8.98 16.50 -5.91
CA SER A 26 -10.23 17.27 -5.86
C SER A 26 -11.19 16.80 -6.94
N SER A 27 -11.92 15.71 -6.67
CA SER A 27 -13.34 15.57 -7.05
C SER A 27 -13.95 14.24 -6.55
N ALA A 28 -14.89 14.40 -5.63
CA ALA A 28 -16.05 13.54 -5.37
C ALA A 28 -15.82 12.04 -5.09
N THR A 29 -15.68 11.70 -3.81
CA THR A 29 -16.28 10.45 -3.31
C THR A 29 -17.80 10.60 -3.43
N THR A 30 -18.41 9.92 -4.39
CA THR A 30 -19.86 9.97 -4.66
C THR A 30 -20.72 9.18 -3.65
N GLY A 31 -20.20 8.94 -2.45
CA GLY A 31 -20.87 8.20 -1.39
C GLY A 31 -21.04 9.02 -0.11
N PRO A 32 -21.85 8.56 0.84
CA PRO A 32 -21.87 9.16 2.18
C PRO A 32 -20.45 9.18 2.75
N GLY A 33 -20.09 10.28 3.40
CA GLY A 33 -18.82 10.43 4.12
C GLY A 33 -18.65 9.36 5.20
N PRO A 34 -17.46 9.27 5.83
CA PRO A 34 -17.19 8.24 6.83
C PRO A 34 -18.17 8.32 7.99
N SER A 35 -18.72 7.18 8.39
CA SER A 35 -19.58 7.06 9.57
C SER A 35 -18.76 7.16 10.86
N PRO A 36 -19.40 7.41 12.03
CA PRO A 36 -18.72 7.34 13.31
C PRO A 36 -18.02 6.00 13.57
N ALA A 37 -18.57 4.90 13.05
CA ALA A 37 -17.95 3.58 13.14
C ALA A 37 -16.67 3.50 12.28
N ASP A 38 -16.69 4.04 11.05
CA ASP A 38 -15.50 4.13 10.20
C ASP A 38 -14.37 4.89 10.91
N LEU A 39 -14.71 6.02 11.56
CA LEU A 39 -13.74 6.82 12.33
C LEU A 39 -13.19 6.05 13.53
N ALA A 40 -14.02 5.27 14.24
CA ALA A 40 -13.58 4.44 15.36
C ALA A 40 -12.62 3.33 14.90
N HIS A 41 -12.88 2.68 13.77
CA HIS A 41 -11.97 1.68 13.19
C HIS A 41 -10.65 2.30 12.74
N MET A 42 -10.69 3.50 12.15
CA MET A 42 -9.47 4.22 11.80
C MET A 42 -8.68 4.66 13.05
N ALA A 43 -9.35 5.12 14.09
CA ALA A 43 -8.71 5.45 15.36
C ALA A 43 -7.99 4.24 15.98
N GLU A 44 -8.58 3.05 15.86
CA GLU A 44 -7.94 1.80 16.29
C GLU A 44 -6.70 1.46 15.45
N ALA A 45 -6.75 1.64 14.12
CA ALA A 45 -5.57 1.48 13.27
C ALA A 45 -4.43 2.44 13.68
N VAL A 46 -4.75 3.69 14.00
CA VAL A 46 -3.77 4.68 14.50
C VAL A 46 -3.23 4.30 15.89
N ARG A 47 -4.08 3.77 16.77
CA ARG A 47 -3.65 3.27 18.09
C ARG A 47 -2.63 2.13 17.92
N LEU A 48 -2.89 1.19 17.02
CA LEU A 48 -2.00 0.07 16.71
C LEU A 48 -0.69 0.53 16.05
N MET A 49 -0.75 1.53 15.15
CA MET A 49 0.42 2.20 14.58
C MET A 49 1.35 2.72 15.68
N ARG A 50 0.81 3.42 16.68
CA ARG A 50 1.59 3.90 17.83
C ARG A 50 2.15 2.74 18.65
N GLN A 51 1.31 1.76 18.96
CA GLN A 51 1.70 0.60 19.77
C GLN A 51 2.90 -0.11 19.15
N THR A 52 2.81 -0.47 17.87
CA THR A 52 3.79 -1.31 17.19
C THR A 52 5.09 -0.56 16.85
N GLY A 53 4.98 0.70 16.42
CA GLY A 53 6.14 1.48 15.95
C GLY A 53 6.87 2.27 17.03
N VAL A 54 6.14 2.73 18.05
CA VAL A 54 6.70 3.64 19.08
C VAL A 54 6.93 2.92 20.41
N ILE A 55 5.98 2.08 20.82
CA ILE A 55 6.00 1.45 22.15
C ILE A 55 6.76 0.13 22.08
N ASP A 56 6.26 -0.83 21.30
CA ASP A 56 6.79 -2.19 21.25
C ASP A 56 7.98 -2.32 20.29
N LYS A 57 8.06 -1.42 19.30
CA LYS A 57 9.12 -1.37 18.27
C LYS A 57 9.30 -2.69 17.53
N THR A 58 8.19 -3.40 17.29
CA THR A 58 8.14 -4.63 16.51
C THR A 58 8.25 -4.37 15.00
N GLY A 59 8.21 -3.10 14.58
CA GLY A 59 8.36 -2.69 13.19
C GLY A 59 8.15 -1.20 12.99
N GLY A 60 7.88 -0.78 11.75
CA GLY A 60 7.51 0.60 11.44
C GLY A 60 6.13 0.99 12.00
N PRO A 61 5.81 2.29 12.12
CA PRO A 61 4.55 2.76 12.70
C PRO A 61 3.39 2.56 11.71
N PHE A 62 2.87 1.33 11.62
CA PHE A 62 1.73 1.00 10.76
C PHE A 62 0.75 0.09 11.49
N GLY A 63 -0.54 0.37 11.37
CA GLY A 63 -1.62 -0.43 11.95
C GLY A 63 -2.76 -0.62 10.97
N ALA A 64 -3.46 -1.76 11.05
CA ALA A 64 -4.57 -2.07 10.17
C ALA A 64 -5.69 -2.83 10.89
N VAL A 65 -6.92 -2.57 10.44
CA VAL A 65 -8.16 -3.21 10.93
C VAL A 65 -8.98 -3.66 9.73
N ILE A 66 -9.47 -4.89 9.74
CA ILE A 66 -10.39 -5.42 8.73
C ILE A 66 -11.75 -5.67 9.35
N VAL A 67 -12.79 -5.13 8.73
CA VAL A 67 -14.17 -5.18 9.21
C VAL A 67 -15.08 -5.75 8.14
N ARG A 68 -16.02 -6.61 8.53
CA ARG A 68 -17.07 -7.13 7.64
C ARG A 68 -18.40 -7.13 8.39
N ARG A 69 -19.43 -6.48 7.83
CA ARG A 69 -20.78 -6.40 8.45
C ARG A 69 -20.74 -5.94 9.92
N ALA A 70 -19.99 -4.87 10.21
CA ALA A 70 -19.74 -4.32 11.55
C ALA A 70 -18.94 -5.22 12.53
N GLU A 71 -18.50 -6.40 12.10
CA GLU A 71 -17.60 -7.25 12.88
C GLU A 71 -16.14 -6.97 12.52
N VAL A 72 -15.29 -6.74 13.53
CA VAL A 72 -13.84 -6.71 13.34
C VAL A 72 -13.33 -8.14 13.15
N LEU A 73 -12.85 -8.44 11.94
CA LEU A 73 -12.26 -9.73 11.61
C LEU A 73 -10.81 -9.82 12.10
N ALA A 74 -10.05 -8.73 11.97
CA ALA A 74 -8.67 -8.64 12.43
C ALA A 74 -8.29 -7.19 12.75
N ALA A 75 -7.37 -7.02 13.69
CA ALA A 75 -6.75 -5.74 14.03
C ALA A 75 -5.34 -6.00 14.54
N CYS A 76 -4.32 -5.46 13.86
CA CYS A 76 -2.92 -5.69 14.23
C CYS A 76 -1.98 -4.60 13.70
N GLY A 77 -0.76 -4.56 14.25
CA GLY A 77 0.33 -3.70 13.78
C GLY A 77 1.31 -4.42 12.86
N ASN A 78 2.24 -3.65 12.31
CA ASN A 78 3.44 -4.12 11.63
C ASN A 78 4.37 -4.88 12.60
N SER A 79 4.85 -6.04 12.20
CA SER A 79 5.76 -6.89 12.98
C SER A 79 7.02 -7.27 12.20
N VAL A 80 7.44 -6.48 11.21
CA VAL A 80 8.59 -6.78 10.35
C VAL A 80 9.87 -7.11 11.14
N LEU A 81 10.18 -6.31 12.16
CA LEU A 81 11.37 -6.52 12.99
C LEU A 81 11.14 -7.62 14.03
N GLY A 82 9.94 -7.71 14.59
CA GLY A 82 9.58 -8.72 15.58
C GLY A 82 9.62 -10.14 15.04
N ASP A 83 9.12 -10.33 13.82
CA ASP A 83 8.97 -11.65 13.18
C ASP A 83 10.15 -11.98 12.24
N ASN A 84 11.06 -11.03 12.00
CA ASN A 84 12.07 -11.10 10.93
C ASN A 84 11.46 -11.45 9.56
N ASP A 85 10.27 -10.90 9.28
CA ASP A 85 9.52 -11.10 8.04
C ASP A 85 9.32 -9.75 7.35
N PRO A 86 10.01 -9.45 6.23
CA PRO A 86 9.83 -8.19 5.50
C PRO A 86 8.43 -8.02 4.92
N THR A 87 7.61 -9.08 4.88
CA THR A 87 6.23 -9.03 4.42
C THR A 87 5.23 -8.78 5.55
N ALA A 88 5.64 -8.79 6.81
CA ALA A 88 4.78 -8.63 7.99
C ALA A 88 4.35 -7.18 8.25
N HIS A 89 3.88 -6.51 7.18
CA HIS A 89 3.20 -5.24 7.23
C HIS A 89 1.85 -5.39 7.93
N ALA A 90 1.33 -4.30 8.50
CA ALA A 90 0.09 -4.33 9.27
C ALA A 90 -1.09 -4.86 8.44
N GLU A 91 -1.20 -4.45 7.18
CA GLU A 91 -2.25 -4.88 6.26
C GLU A 91 -2.12 -6.37 5.90
N ILE A 92 -0.90 -6.86 5.67
CA ILE A 92 -0.64 -8.27 5.39
C ILE A 92 -0.99 -9.14 6.61
N ASN A 93 -0.58 -8.71 7.80
CA ASN A 93 -0.90 -9.40 9.05
C ASN A 93 -2.42 -9.45 9.26
N ALA A 94 -3.12 -8.33 9.03
CA ALA A 94 -4.57 -8.26 9.20
C ALA A 94 -5.28 -9.17 8.19
N ILE A 95 -4.86 -9.19 6.91
CA ILE A 95 -5.40 -10.08 5.89
C ILE A 95 -5.18 -11.54 6.30
N ARG A 96 -3.96 -11.93 6.68
CA ARG A 96 -3.63 -13.29 7.13
C ARG A 96 -4.52 -13.73 8.30
N MET A 97 -4.70 -12.86 9.29
CA MET A 97 -5.54 -13.14 10.46
C MET A 97 -7.02 -13.26 10.09
N ALA A 98 -7.54 -12.34 9.27
CA ALA A 98 -8.92 -12.33 8.84
C ALA A 98 -9.26 -13.57 8.00
N CYS A 99 -8.41 -13.94 7.04
CA CYS A 99 -8.61 -15.14 6.22
C CYS A 99 -8.63 -16.42 7.08
N LYS A 100 -7.72 -16.53 8.06
CA LYS A 100 -7.73 -17.65 9.04
C LYS A 100 -9.01 -17.68 9.87
N LYS A 101 -9.47 -16.52 10.37
CA LYS A 101 -10.71 -16.41 11.15
C LYS A 101 -11.94 -16.81 10.33
N VAL A 102 -11.99 -16.41 9.05
CA VAL A 102 -13.09 -16.71 8.14
C VAL A 102 -13.03 -18.14 7.60
N GLY A 103 -11.85 -18.76 7.56
CA GLY A 103 -11.64 -20.05 6.90
C GLY A 103 -11.68 -19.96 5.38
N SER A 104 -11.35 -18.79 4.81
CA SER A 104 -11.35 -18.53 3.37
C SER A 104 -10.21 -17.57 3.01
N PRO A 105 -9.57 -17.73 1.85
CA PRO A 105 -8.61 -16.74 1.35
C PRO A 105 -9.29 -15.45 0.87
N HIS A 106 -10.62 -15.44 0.68
CA HIS A 106 -11.37 -14.26 0.27
C HIS A 106 -12.14 -13.63 1.43
N LEU A 107 -12.15 -12.30 1.40
CA LEU A 107 -12.75 -11.42 2.38
C LEU A 107 -13.83 -10.55 1.72
N ASP A 108 -14.64 -11.14 0.83
CA ASP A 108 -15.70 -10.43 0.12
C ASP A 108 -16.61 -9.66 1.11
N GLY A 109 -16.91 -8.42 0.76
CA GLY A 109 -17.69 -7.50 1.58
C GLY A 109 -16.97 -6.95 2.81
N ALA A 110 -15.67 -7.22 2.98
CA ALA A 110 -14.85 -6.57 3.99
C ALA A 110 -14.33 -5.20 3.52
N ALA A 111 -14.10 -4.32 4.48
CA ALA A 111 -13.36 -3.08 4.34
C ALA A 111 -12.11 -3.12 5.23
N MET A 112 -11.00 -2.58 4.73
CA MET A 112 -9.77 -2.41 5.48
C MET A 112 -9.56 -0.95 5.84
N PHE A 113 -9.21 -0.69 7.09
CA PHE A 113 -8.79 0.61 7.62
C PHE A 113 -7.31 0.50 7.94
N THR A 114 -6.47 1.25 7.24
CA THR A 114 -5.02 1.25 7.42
C THR A 114 -4.57 2.62 7.88
N SER A 115 -3.63 2.68 8.82
CA SER A 115 -3.12 3.96 9.34
C SER A 115 -2.39 4.77 8.28
N CYS A 116 -1.86 4.12 7.23
CA CYS A 116 -1.17 4.74 6.11
C CYS A 116 -1.67 4.18 4.77
N GLU A 117 -1.53 4.96 3.71
CA GLU A 117 -1.80 4.54 2.33
C GLU A 117 -1.01 3.27 1.97
N CYS A 118 -1.71 2.24 1.49
CA CYS A 118 -1.10 0.93 1.24
C CYS A 118 0.06 1.01 0.24
N CYS A 119 1.19 0.39 0.59
CA CYS A 119 2.26 0.15 -0.38
C CYS A 119 1.80 -0.85 -1.47
N PRO A 120 2.54 -0.98 -2.61
CA PRO A 120 2.15 -1.86 -3.70
C PRO A 120 1.91 -3.32 -3.30
N MET A 121 2.69 -3.86 -2.35
CA MET A 121 2.51 -5.22 -1.82
C MET A 121 1.16 -5.36 -1.09
N CYS A 122 0.89 -4.45 -0.14
CA CYS A 122 -0.33 -4.48 0.67
C CYS A 122 -1.59 -4.29 -0.19
N TYR A 123 -1.53 -3.39 -1.18
CA TYR A 123 -2.64 -3.19 -2.12
C TYR A 123 -2.91 -4.44 -2.97
N ALA A 124 -1.85 -5.07 -3.52
CA ALA A 124 -1.99 -6.30 -4.28
C ALA A 124 -2.57 -7.43 -3.42
N ALA A 125 -2.12 -7.57 -2.17
CA ALA A 125 -2.66 -8.57 -1.24
C ALA A 125 -4.13 -8.33 -0.91
N ALA A 126 -4.55 -7.07 -0.68
CA ALA A 126 -5.94 -6.73 -0.46
C ALA A 126 -6.82 -7.08 -1.68
N ARG A 127 -6.30 -6.85 -2.90
CA ARG A 127 -6.96 -7.25 -4.15
C ARG A 127 -7.11 -8.77 -4.26
N TRP A 128 -6.05 -9.54 -3.98
CA TRP A 128 -6.11 -11.01 -3.99
C TRP A 128 -7.07 -11.55 -2.92
N ALA A 129 -7.17 -10.88 -1.78
CA ALA A 129 -8.11 -11.22 -0.72
C ALA A 129 -9.54 -10.69 -0.96
N HIS A 130 -9.83 -10.09 -2.12
CA HIS A 130 -11.17 -9.57 -2.47
C HIS A 130 -11.72 -8.51 -1.50
N ILE A 131 -10.84 -7.73 -0.87
CA ILE A 131 -11.26 -6.59 -0.06
C ILE A 131 -11.77 -5.49 -0.99
N GLY A 132 -13.06 -5.17 -0.87
CA GLY A 132 -13.73 -4.23 -1.78
C GLY A 132 -13.52 -2.76 -1.44
N LYS A 133 -12.98 -2.44 -0.26
CA LYS A 133 -12.80 -1.06 0.19
C LYS A 133 -11.58 -0.92 1.11
N ILE A 134 -10.77 0.10 0.86
CA ILE A 134 -9.65 0.50 1.72
C ILE A 134 -9.85 1.96 2.12
N TYR A 135 -9.76 2.25 3.41
CA TYR A 135 -9.64 3.59 3.96
C TYR A 135 -8.23 3.75 4.52
N PHE A 136 -7.61 4.91 4.30
CA PHE A 136 -6.30 5.25 4.87
C PHE A 136 -6.35 6.58 5.62
N ALA A 137 -5.45 6.77 6.59
CA ALA A 137 -5.30 8.05 7.30
C ALA A 137 -4.14 8.89 6.74
N ALA A 138 -2.89 8.47 6.94
CA ALA A 138 -1.73 9.17 6.40
C ALA A 138 -1.45 8.75 4.95
N SER A 139 -1.17 9.71 4.08
CA SER A 139 -0.70 9.47 2.71
C SER A 139 0.80 9.22 2.67
N TRP A 140 1.33 8.73 1.54
CA TRP A 140 2.79 8.62 1.36
C TRP A 140 3.52 9.94 1.54
N ALA A 141 2.89 11.07 1.22
CA ALA A 141 3.50 12.39 1.35
C ALA A 141 3.77 12.77 2.82
N ASP A 142 2.99 12.24 3.76
CA ASP A 142 3.08 12.60 5.18
C ASP A 142 4.31 12.01 5.88
N TYR A 143 4.96 11.00 5.29
CA TYR A 143 6.08 10.28 5.89
C TYR A 143 7.21 9.94 4.90
N ALA A 144 7.24 10.61 3.75
CA ALA A 144 8.18 10.35 2.67
C ALA A 144 9.67 10.56 3.07
N ASP A 145 9.94 11.28 4.15
CA ASP A 145 11.27 11.46 4.74
C ASP A 145 11.77 10.22 5.49
N LEU A 146 10.85 9.33 5.89
CA LEU A 146 11.14 8.10 6.64
C LEU A 146 11.04 6.84 5.77
N PHE A 147 10.03 6.77 4.89
CA PHE A 147 9.77 5.62 4.03
C PHE A 147 9.36 6.06 2.62
N ASP A 148 9.91 5.44 1.57
CA ASP A 148 9.55 5.70 0.17
C ASP A 148 8.86 4.48 -0.47
N ASP A 149 7.63 4.19 -0.03
CA ASP A 149 6.80 3.12 -0.60
C ASP A 149 6.51 3.33 -2.10
N SER A 150 6.43 4.59 -2.53
CA SER A 150 6.17 4.98 -3.91
C SER A 150 7.28 4.53 -4.88
N SER A 151 8.50 4.35 -4.38
CA SER A 151 9.64 3.90 -5.17
C SER A 151 9.40 2.52 -5.81
N ILE A 152 8.73 1.61 -5.10
CA ILE A 152 8.42 0.25 -5.59
C ILE A 152 7.50 0.34 -6.80
N GLY A 153 6.42 1.11 -6.69
CA GLY A 153 5.48 1.31 -7.79
C GLY A 153 6.16 1.94 -9.01
N ARG A 154 6.98 2.97 -8.80
CA ARG A 154 7.77 3.61 -9.85
C ARG A 154 8.76 2.64 -10.51
N ASP A 155 9.40 1.75 -9.75
CA ASP A 155 10.33 0.75 -10.28
C ASP A 155 9.59 -0.31 -11.12
N MET A 156 8.42 -0.76 -10.67
CA MET A 156 7.62 -1.76 -11.40
C MET A 156 7.14 -1.26 -12.77
N LEU A 157 6.96 0.05 -12.96
CA LEU A 157 6.60 0.65 -14.24
C LEU A 157 7.76 0.67 -15.25
N LYS A 158 9.01 0.47 -14.81
CA LYS A 158 10.16 0.45 -15.71
C LYS A 158 10.21 -0.84 -16.54
N PRO A 159 10.80 -0.80 -17.74
CA PRO A 159 11.20 -2.01 -18.46
C PRO A 159 12.01 -2.95 -17.56
N LEU A 160 11.87 -4.27 -17.75
CA LEU A 160 12.53 -5.28 -16.91
C LEU A 160 14.05 -5.06 -16.78
N THR A 161 14.69 -4.57 -17.85
CA THR A 161 16.14 -4.30 -17.89
C THR A 161 16.57 -3.06 -17.11
N GLN A 162 15.62 -2.23 -16.67
CA GLN A 162 15.85 -0.96 -15.96
C GLN A 162 15.33 -0.96 -14.53
N ARG A 163 14.73 -2.08 -14.07
CA ARG A 163 14.31 -2.25 -12.69
C ARG A 163 15.51 -2.37 -11.76
N SER A 164 15.32 -1.96 -10.51
CA SER A 164 16.35 -2.06 -9.46
C SER A 164 16.68 -3.52 -9.14
N ILE A 165 15.68 -4.39 -9.19
CA ILE A 165 15.84 -5.84 -9.08
C ILE A 165 16.09 -6.42 -10.47
N ARG A 166 17.24 -7.08 -10.64
CA ARG A 166 17.57 -7.78 -11.89
C ARG A 166 16.69 -9.01 -12.05
N VAL A 167 15.98 -9.08 -13.17
CA VAL A 167 15.08 -10.18 -13.50
C VAL A 167 15.50 -10.81 -14.82
N ALA A 168 15.47 -12.15 -14.88
CA ALA A 168 15.79 -12.92 -16.07
C ALA A 168 14.80 -14.10 -16.18
N GLN A 169 14.39 -14.43 -17.40
CA GLN A 169 13.54 -15.58 -17.67
C GLN A 169 14.42 -16.80 -17.98
N LEU A 170 14.19 -17.90 -17.26
CA LEU A 170 14.88 -19.18 -17.45
C LEU A 170 13.85 -20.32 -17.56
N MET A 171 14.22 -21.42 -18.23
CA MET A 171 13.42 -22.67 -18.32
C MET A 171 11.96 -22.47 -18.77
N ARG A 172 11.73 -21.57 -19.75
CA ARG A 172 10.38 -21.24 -20.21
C ARG A 172 9.63 -22.45 -20.77
N ALA A 173 10.32 -23.34 -21.48
CA ALA A 173 9.67 -24.47 -22.14
C ALA A 173 9.08 -25.44 -21.10
N GLU A 174 9.89 -25.81 -20.11
CA GLU A 174 9.54 -26.70 -19.00
C GLU A 174 8.41 -26.11 -18.15
N ALA A 175 8.49 -24.82 -17.81
CA ALA A 175 7.43 -24.15 -17.06
C ALA A 175 6.10 -24.11 -17.84
N VAL A 176 6.15 -23.97 -19.17
CA VAL A 176 4.95 -24.01 -20.02
C VAL A 176 4.33 -25.40 -20.07
N GLU A 177 5.12 -26.48 -19.99
CA GLU A 177 4.59 -27.85 -19.88
C GLU A 177 3.79 -28.03 -18.59
N VAL A 178 4.29 -27.56 -17.44
CA VAL A 178 3.52 -27.61 -16.17
C VAL A 178 2.18 -26.88 -16.30
N TRP A 179 2.15 -25.74 -17.00
CA TRP A 179 0.88 -25.05 -17.29
C TRP A 179 -0.05 -25.86 -18.21
N ARG A 180 0.47 -26.70 -19.12
CA ARG A 180 -0.35 -27.60 -19.94
C ARG A 180 -0.91 -28.74 -19.10
N GLU A 181 -0.12 -29.32 -18.21
CA GLU A 181 -0.57 -30.33 -17.25
C GLU A 181 -1.68 -29.77 -16.35
N TYR A 182 -1.46 -28.60 -15.75
CA TYR A 182 -2.49 -27.91 -14.96
C TYR A 182 -3.76 -27.68 -15.78
N ARG A 183 -3.63 -27.30 -17.07
CA ARG A 183 -4.78 -27.14 -17.96
C ARG A 183 -5.51 -28.44 -18.31
N ALA A 184 -4.89 -29.59 -18.12
CA ALA A 184 -5.49 -30.90 -18.40
C ALA A 184 -6.22 -31.50 -17.19
N LEU A 185 -6.02 -30.96 -15.98
CA LEU A 185 -6.72 -31.42 -14.78
C LEU A 185 -8.25 -31.32 -14.93
N SER A 186 -8.94 -32.42 -14.60
CA SER A 186 -10.41 -32.51 -14.63
C SER A 186 -11.06 -31.69 -13.51
N GLU A 187 -10.38 -31.56 -12.38
CA GLU A 187 -10.77 -30.72 -11.25
C GLU A 187 -9.63 -29.76 -10.93
N ARG A 188 -9.96 -28.48 -10.78
CA ARG A 188 -9.04 -27.41 -10.42
C ARG A 188 -9.75 -26.50 -9.43
N ASP A 189 -9.05 -26.13 -8.37
CA ASP A 189 -9.48 -25.00 -7.55
C ASP A 189 -9.20 -23.71 -8.33
N PRO A 190 -10.22 -22.87 -8.61
CA PRO A 190 -10.02 -21.56 -9.22
C PRO A 190 -9.44 -20.52 -8.25
N TYR A 191 -9.19 -20.88 -6.98
CA TYR A 191 -8.51 -20.08 -5.96
C TYR A 191 -6.98 -20.22 -5.99
#